data_AF-A0A2H5XBH1-F1
#
_entry.id   AF-A0A2H5XBH1-F1
#
_cell.length_a   1.000
_cell.length_b   1.000
_cell.length_c   1.000
_cell.angle_alpha   90.00
_cell.angle_beta   90.00
_cell.angle_gamma   90.00
#
_symmetry.space_group_name_H-M   'P 1'
#
loop_
_entity.id
_entity.type
_entity.pdbx_description
1 polymer ?
#
loop_
_entity_poly.entity_id
_entity_poly.type
_entity_poly.pdbx_seq_one_letter_code
_entity_poly.pdbx_strand_id
1 'polypeptide(L)'
;MRLYVQVNGERHRFAGNMATVFEQLLDVAGEQRSVRVLTMFYDSTKEKRRFKREWRAAGKDLLQTARNYLAWWRTVQARRQRPSAS
;
A
#
# COMPACT_ATOMS: atom_id res chain seq x y z
N MET A 1 2.28 10.16 -0.11
CA MET A 1 3.11 9.12 0.48
C MET A 1 4.29 8.93 -0.44
N ARG A 2 5.51 8.78 0.09
CA ARG A 2 6.70 8.45 -0.71
C ARG A 2 7.28 7.14 -0.19
N LEU A 3 7.42 6.16 -1.06
CA LEU A 3 7.94 4.83 -0.74
C LEU A 3 9.22 4.58 -1.53
N TYR A 4 10.28 4.25 -0.82
CA TYR A 4 11.56 3.80 -1.37
C TYR A 4 11.74 2.34 -1.02
N VAL A 5 11.83 1.48 -2.04
CA VAL A 5 11.99 0.04 -1.88
C VAL A 5 13.11 -0.44 -2.77
N GLN A 6 13.66 -1.59 -2.39
CA GLN A 6 14.48 -2.40 -3.27
C GLN A 6 13.69 -3.64 -3.64
N VAL A 7 13.50 -3.88 -4.93
CA VAL A 7 12.80 -5.05 -5.50
C VAL A 7 13.83 -5.82 -6.30
N ASN A 8 14.15 -7.05 -5.91
CA ASN A 8 15.16 -7.89 -6.58
C ASN A 8 16.51 -7.19 -6.81
N GLY A 9 16.95 -6.37 -5.86
CA GLY A 9 18.21 -5.63 -5.96
C GLY A 9 18.08 -4.25 -6.62
N GLU A 10 17.01 -3.98 -7.36
CA GLU A 10 16.76 -2.68 -8.01
C GLU A 10 16.02 -1.72 -7.09
N ARG A 11 16.42 -0.44 -7.10
CA ARG A 11 15.79 0.59 -6.26
C ARG A 11 14.65 1.25 -7.00
N HIS A 12 13.46 1.23 -6.40
CA HIS A 12 12.29 1.93 -6.91
C HIS A 12 11.81 2.98 -5.92
N ARG A 13 11.30 4.07 -6.48
CA ARG A 13 10.68 5.16 -5.74
C ARG A 13 9.26 5.37 -6.28
N PHE A 14 8.29 5.31 -5.38
CA PHE A 14 6.89 5.60 -5.65
C PHE A 14 6.45 6.85 -4.89
N ALA A 15 5.61 7.67 -5.51
CA ALA A 15 5.07 8.87 -4.90
C ALA A 15 3.60 9.07 -5.33
N GLY A 16 2.75 9.42 -4.37
CA GLY A 16 1.32 9.63 -4.60
C GLY A 16 0.49 9.33 -3.36
N ASN A 17 -0.83 9.20 -3.50
CA ASN A 17 -1.65 8.69 -2.40
C ASN A 17 -1.27 7.24 -2.08
N MET A 18 -1.61 6.76 -0.87
CA MET A 18 -1.18 5.44 -0.42
C MET A 18 -1.71 4.28 -1.29
N ALA A 19 -2.89 4.41 -1.88
CA ALA A 19 -3.45 3.39 -2.77
C ALA A 19 -2.63 3.30 -4.08
N THR A 20 -2.41 4.42 -4.75
CA THR A 20 -1.63 4.48 -6.00
C THR A 20 -0.21 3.95 -5.81
N VAL A 21 0.45 4.30 -4.69
CA VAL A 21 1.79 3.78 -4.38
C VAL A 21 1.79 2.26 -4.21
N PHE A 22 0.76 1.69 -3.58
CA PHE A 22 0.66 0.25 -3.39
C PHE A 22 0.28 -0.50 -4.67
N GLU A 23 -0.52 0.09 -5.55
CA GLU A 23 -0.77 -0.46 -6.89
C GLU A 23 0.54 -0.53 -7.69
N GLN A 24 1.26 0.59 -7.79
CA GLN A 24 2.57 0.64 -8.46
C GLN A 24 3.59 -0.35 -7.87
N LEU A 25 3.61 -0.48 -6.54
CA LEU A 25 4.47 -1.45 -5.87
C LEU A 25 4.13 -2.88 -6.30
N LEU A 26 2.85 -3.26 -6.32
CA LEU A 26 2.43 -4.60 -6.70
C LEU A 26 2.71 -4.88 -8.18
N ASP A 27 2.52 -3.89 -9.05
CA ASP A 27 2.83 -4.01 -10.47
C ASP A 27 4.33 -4.25 -10.71
N VAL A 28 5.18 -3.51 -9.99
CA VAL A 28 6.65 -3.68 -10.07
C VAL A 28 7.12 -4.95 -9.35
N ALA A 29 6.48 -5.35 -8.25
CA ALA A 29 6.89 -6.52 -7.49
C ALA A 29 6.39 -7.84 -8.07
N GLY A 30 5.30 -7.88 -8.84
CA GLY A 30 4.75 -9.13 -9.35
C GLY A 30 4.45 -10.17 -8.25
N GLU A 31 4.56 -11.47 -8.58
CA GLU A 31 4.20 -12.57 -7.66
C GLU A 31 5.37 -13.13 -6.83
N GLN A 32 6.62 -12.95 -7.23
CA GLN A 32 7.78 -13.64 -6.62
C GLN A 32 9.03 -12.76 -6.51
N ARG A 33 8.90 -11.55 -5.94
CA ARG A 33 10.06 -10.65 -5.80
C ARG A 33 10.37 -10.36 -4.34
N SER A 34 11.66 -10.40 -4.03
CA SER A 34 12.16 -9.98 -2.72
C SER A 34 11.99 -8.47 -2.61
N VAL A 35 11.21 -8.02 -1.63
CA VAL A 35 10.95 -6.60 -1.41
C VAL A 35 11.51 -6.17 -0.08
N ARG A 36 12.48 -5.25 -0.14
CA ARG A 36 13.06 -4.62 1.04
C ARG A 36 12.61 -3.16 1.10
N VAL A 37 11.95 -2.80 2.19
CA VAL A 37 11.63 -1.39 2.49
C VAL A 37 12.92 -0.68 2.85
N LEU A 38 13.25 0.40 2.15
CA LEU A 38 14.36 1.28 2.49
C LEU A 38 13.83 2.40 3.39
N THR A 39 12.89 3.18 2.87
CA THR A 39 12.33 4.35 3.55
C THR A 39 10.88 4.57 3.15
N MET A 40 10.05 5.00 4.10
CA MET A 40 8.66 5.34 3.83
C MET A 40 8.27 6.64 4.52
N PHE A 41 7.83 7.61 3.73
CA PHE A 41 7.32 8.90 4.21
C PHE A 41 5.81 8.93 4.05
N TYR A 42 5.12 9.20 5.15
CA TYR A 42 3.67 9.29 5.19
C TYR A 42 3.25 10.75 5.08
N ASP A 43 2.18 11.01 4.32
CA ASP A 43 1.65 12.37 4.19
C ASP A 43 0.63 12.67 5.30
N SER A 44 0.08 11.64 5.95
CA SER A 44 -0.84 11.81 7.08
C SER A 44 -0.64 10.78 8.20
N THR A 45 -0.94 11.21 9.44
CA THR A 45 -0.94 10.34 10.62
C THR A 45 -2.02 9.25 10.54
N LYS A 46 -3.16 9.54 9.88
CA LYS A 46 -4.25 8.57 9.69
C LYS A 46 -3.81 7.40 8.81
N GLU A 47 -3.20 7.70 7.65
CA GLU A 47 -2.66 6.67 6.75
C GLU A 47 -1.55 5.87 7.42
N LYS A 48 -0.65 6.54 8.15
CA LYS A 48 0.41 5.86 8.93
C LYS A 48 -0.14 4.85 9.93
N ARG A 49 -1.21 5.21 10.66
CA ARG A 49 -1.85 4.30 11.62
C ARG A 49 -2.50 3.11 10.93
N ARG A 50 -3.19 3.33 9.80
CA ARG A 50 -3.81 2.26 9.01
C ARG A 50 -2.74 1.31 8.47
N PHE A 51 -1.71 1.84 7.82
CA PHE A 51 -0.60 1.06 7.31
C PHE A 51 0.04 0.21 8.42
N LYS A 52 0.38 0.81 9.56
CA LYS A 52 0.98 0.06 10.69
C LYS A 52 0.07 -1.04 11.24
N ARG A 53 -1.25 -0.93 11.08
CA ARG A 53 -2.19 -1.99 11.48
C ARG A 53 -2.09 -3.16 10.52
N GLU A 54 -2.21 -2.89 9.22
CA GLU A 54 -2.10 -3.90 8.16
C GLU A 54 -0.71 -4.56 8.17
N TRP A 55 0.36 -3.78 8.36
CA TRP A 55 1.75 -4.26 8.45
C TRP A 55 1.96 -5.28 9.57
N ARG A 56 1.32 -5.07 10.73
CA ARG A 56 1.40 -6.05 11.83
C ARG A 56 0.56 -7.28 11.55
N ALA A 57 -0.63 -7.11 10.97
CA ALA A 57 -1.51 -8.22 10.62
C ALA A 57 -0.89 -9.11 9.53
N ALA A 58 -0.14 -8.52 8.60
CA ALA A 58 0.56 -9.21 7.52
C ALA A 58 1.94 -9.76 7.94
N GLY A 59 2.27 -9.80 9.23
CA GLY A 59 3.56 -10.35 9.68
C GLY A 59 4.78 -9.59 9.16
N LYS A 60 4.64 -8.29 8.86
CA LYS A 60 5.67 -7.43 8.24
C LYS A 60 5.99 -7.78 6.77
N ASP A 61 5.07 -8.41 6.06
CA ASP A 61 5.13 -8.56 4.60
C ASP A 61 4.53 -7.33 3.90
N LEU A 62 5.34 -6.64 3.07
CA LEU A 62 4.91 -5.43 2.36
C LEU A 62 3.89 -5.68 1.26
N LEU A 63 4.05 -6.76 0.51
CA LEU A 63 3.17 -7.09 -0.58
C LEU A 63 1.80 -7.48 -0.04
N GLN A 64 1.78 -8.29 1.02
CA GLN A 64 0.53 -8.64 1.69
C GLN A 64 -0.12 -7.40 2.34
N THR A 65 0.68 -6.53 2.95
CA THR A 65 0.18 -5.26 3.52
C THR A 65 -0.47 -4.39 2.45
N ALA A 66 0.17 -4.25 1.29
CA ALA A 66 -0.34 -3.49 0.16
C ALA A 66 -1.68 -4.08 -0.34
N ARG A 67 -1.76 -5.40 -0.53
CA ARG A 67 -2.98 -6.11 -0.93
C ARG A 67 -4.13 -5.87 0.06
N ASN A 68 -3.87 -6.03 1.36
CA ASN A 68 -4.87 -5.81 2.41
C ASN A 68 -5.38 -4.35 2.41
N TYR A 69 -4.46 -3.39 2.31
CA TYR A 69 -4.81 -1.98 2.26
C TYR A 69 -5.69 -1.65 1.04
N LEU A 70 -5.33 -2.14 -0.14
CA LEU A 70 -6.08 -1.89 -1.37
C LEU A 70 -7.48 -2.52 -1.33
N ALA A 71 -7.61 -3.74 -0.79
CA ALA A 71 -8.91 -4.38 -0.61
C ALA A 71 -9.84 -3.54 0.29
N TRP A 72 -9.32 -3.04 1.41
CA TRP A 72 -10.05 -2.11 2.28
C TRP A 72 -10.39 -0.80 1.56
N TRP A 73 -9.42 -0.20 0.88
CA TRP A 73 -9.61 1.06 0.15
C TRP A 73 -10.71 0.96 -0.89
N ARG A 74 -10.71 -0.11 -1.70
CA ARG A 74 -11.75 -0.40 -2.70
C ARG A 74 -13.13 -0.55 -2.06
N THR A 75 -13.22 -1.22 -0.91
CA THR A 75 -14.48 -1.34 -0.15
C THR A 75 -14.99 0.02 0.33
N VAL A 76 -14.10 0.88 0.83
CA VAL A 76 -14.46 2.25 1.24
C VAL A 76 -14.92 3.08 0.04
N GLN A 77 -14.23 2.99 -1.10
CA GLN A 77 -14.62 3.70 -2.32
C GLN A 77 -15.98 3.22 -2.85
N ALA A 78 -16.21 1.91 -2.89
CA ALA A 78 -17.49 1.34 -3.29
C ALA A 78 -18.65 1.82 -2.39
N ARG A 79 -18.44 1.94 -1.07
CA ARG A 79 -19.43 2.50 -0.13
C ARG A 79 -19.72 3.99 -0.37
N ARG A 80 -18.74 4.75 -0.84
CA ARG A 80 -18.91 6.18 -1.17
C ARG A 80 -19.64 6.38 -2.50
N GLN A 81 -19.44 5.45 -3.43
CA GLN A 81 -20.06 5.49 -4.76
C GLN A 81 -21.47 4.91 -4.78
N ARG A 82 -21.85 4.12 -3.76
CA ARG A 82 -23.22 3.65 -3.62
C ARG A 82 -24.09 4.88 -3.29
N PRO A 83 -24.96 5.35 -4.20
CA PRO A 83 -25.91 6.39 -3.84
C PRO A 83 -26.74 5.83 -2.69
N SER A 84 -27.00 6.67 -1.69
CA SER A 84 -28.01 6.38 -0.68
C SER A 84 -29.23 5.84 -1.42
N ALA A 85 -29.59 4.59 -1.18
CA ALA A 85 -30.86 4.08 -1.66
C ALA A 85 -31.93 4.84 -0.86
N SER A 86 -32.40 5.93 -1.47
CA SER A 86 -33.58 6.69 -1.05
C SER A 86 -34.77 6.21 -1.86
#